data_AF-A0A117LLW7-F1
#
_entry.id   AF-A0A117LLW7-F1
#
_cell.length_a   1.000
_cell.length_b   1.000
_cell.length_c   1.000
_cell.angle_alpha   90.00
_cell.angle_beta   90.00
_cell.angle_gamma   90.00
#
_symmetry.space_group_name_H-M   'P 1'
#
loop_
_entity.id
_entity.type
_entity.pdbx_description
1 polymer ?
#
loop_
_entity_poly.entity_id
_entity_poly.type
_entity_poly.pdbx_seq_one_letter_code
_entity_poly.pdbx_strand_id
1 'polypeptide(L)'
;RIIEGYDLQKNTYSDQKFAKDTISKLDKGTTALADGAYYSEDIDKKARAKGIKMVPTNLVGGGKNSNCDKFEIDEKEHLVRGCPSGHKPITSKFKEGSYRRAHFDKKHCNDCPLRKDCPVIEQKKSYLFRVSEKTLHRCQLITKMGTFEYQELARKRAYFRYSVFKGHTELNLLLKLNILV
;
A
#
# COMPACT_ATOMS: atom_id res chain seq x y z
N ARG A 1 28.94 10.81 8.27
CA ARG A 1 27.59 10.21 8.17
C ARG A 1 27.64 8.85 8.86
N ILE A 2 26.77 8.62 9.84
CA ILE A 2 26.97 7.60 10.89
C ILE A 2 25.88 6.52 10.79
N ILE A 3 26.22 5.28 11.17
CA ILE A 3 25.27 4.18 11.40
C ILE A 3 25.04 4.11 12.91
N GLU A 4 23.81 4.35 13.36
CA GLU A 4 23.46 4.48 14.78
C GLU A 4 23.13 3.14 15.46
N GLY A 5 22.96 2.06 14.69
CA GLY A 5 22.73 0.72 15.25
C GLY A 5 22.45 -0.34 14.17
N TYR A 6 22.74 -1.59 14.49
CA TYR A 6 22.43 -2.77 13.68
C TYR A 6 21.96 -3.94 14.59
N ASP A 7 21.22 -4.88 14.03
CA ASP A 7 20.60 -6.02 14.73
C ASP A 7 20.70 -7.22 13.77
N LEU A 8 21.34 -8.31 14.21
CA LEU A 8 21.60 -9.50 13.41
C LEU A 8 20.75 -10.65 13.95
N GLN A 9 19.81 -11.11 13.13
CA GLN A 9 18.91 -12.21 13.46
C GLN A 9 19.25 -13.47 12.65
N LYS A 10 18.89 -14.64 13.18
CA LYS A 10 19.09 -15.93 12.50
C LYS A 10 18.22 -15.98 11.22
N ASN A 11 18.68 -16.67 10.18
CA ASN A 11 17.97 -16.80 8.90
C ASN A 11 16.58 -17.51 8.99
N THR A 12 16.21 -18.04 10.17
CA THR A 12 14.86 -18.56 10.46
C THR A 12 13.86 -17.48 10.87
N TYR A 13 14.32 -16.24 11.05
CA TYR A 13 13.53 -15.10 11.51
C TYR A 13 13.14 -14.22 10.32
N SER A 14 11.85 -14.21 9.97
CA SER A 14 11.38 -13.59 8.72
C SER A 14 11.47 -12.06 8.71
N ASP A 15 11.68 -11.50 7.52
CA ASP A 15 11.75 -10.04 7.28
C ASP A 15 10.53 -9.29 7.84
N GLN A 16 9.33 -9.86 7.71
CA GLN A 16 8.12 -9.26 8.27
C GLN A 16 8.12 -9.23 9.82
N LYS A 17 8.71 -10.24 10.47
CA LYS A 17 8.86 -10.26 11.93
C LYS A 17 9.91 -9.22 12.36
N PHE A 18 11.02 -9.13 11.63
CA PHE A 18 12.06 -8.12 11.82
C PHE A 18 11.55 -6.69 11.69
N ALA A 19 10.78 -6.41 10.63
CA ALA A 19 10.15 -5.11 10.45
C ALA A 19 9.21 -4.74 11.61
N LYS A 20 8.35 -5.68 12.02
CA LYS A 20 7.41 -5.50 13.14
C LYS A 20 8.14 -5.20 14.45
N ASP A 21 9.17 -5.97 14.78
CA ASP A 21 9.94 -5.83 16.03
C ASP A 21 10.93 -4.65 15.97
N THR A 22 11.26 -4.14 14.78
CA THR A 22 11.96 -2.86 14.61
C THR A 22 11.01 -1.69 14.83
N ILE A 23 9.81 -1.72 14.23
CA ILE A 23 8.78 -0.66 14.37
C ILE A 23 8.29 -0.52 15.81
N SER A 24 8.29 -1.59 16.62
CA SER A 24 8.00 -1.49 18.05
C SER A 24 9.08 -0.73 18.82
N LYS A 25 10.36 -0.78 18.40
CA LYS A 25 11.50 -0.02 18.96
C LYS A 25 11.60 1.42 18.44
N LEU A 26 11.08 1.72 17.25
CA LEU A 26 11.16 3.07 16.64
C LEU A 26 10.25 4.12 17.32
N ASP A 27 10.70 5.37 17.33
CA ASP A 27 9.95 6.52 17.85
C ASP A 27 8.90 7.07 16.86
N LYS A 28 7.96 7.86 17.38
CA LYS A 28 7.02 8.67 16.58
C LYS A 28 7.75 9.75 15.74
N GLY A 29 7.13 10.17 14.63
CA GLY A 29 7.68 11.20 13.73
C GLY A 29 8.75 10.67 12.76
N THR A 30 8.84 9.35 12.65
CA THR A 30 9.92 8.63 11.96
C THR A 30 9.45 8.12 10.59
N THR A 31 10.29 8.22 9.55
CA THR A 31 10.00 7.75 8.18
C THR A 31 10.91 6.59 7.80
N ALA A 32 10.41 5.35 7.84
CA ALA A 32 11.19 4.16 7.57
C ALA A 32 11.18 3.79 6.06
N LEU A 33 12.35 3.85 5.41
CA LEU A 33 12.54 3.35 4.05
C LEU A 33 12.81 1.84 4.09
N ALA A 34 11.95 1.05 3.47
CA ALA A 34 11.95 -0.42 3.60
C ALA A 34 12.03 -1.13 2.23
N ASP A 35 12.52 -2.37 2.22
CA ASP A 35 12.26 -3.28 1.09
C ASP A 35 10.81 -3.81 1.15
N GLY A 36 10.29 -4.32 0.04
CA GLY A 36 8.97 -4.92 -0.02
C GLY A 36 8.80 -6.16 0.87
N ALA A 37 9.88 -6.89 1.16
CA ALA A 37 9.87 -8.03 2.08
C ALA A 37 9.58 -7.60 3.54
N TYR A 38 10.01 -6.39 3.92
CA TYR A 38 9.78 -5.78 5.25
C TYR A 38 8.43 -5.04 5.34
N TYR A 39 7.62 -5.04 4.28
CA TYR A 39 6.34 -4.35 4.24
C TYR A 39 5.15 -5.32 4.21
N SER A 40 4.15 -5.04 5.02
CA SER A 40 2.80 -5.59 4.88
C SER A 40 1.78 -4.59 5.42
N GLU A 41 0.52 -4.70 4.99
CA GLU A 41 -0.57 -3.84 5.48
C GLU A 41 -0.69 -3.87 7.01
N ASP A 42 -0.47 -5.04 7.62
CA ASP A 42 -0.60 -5.22 9.07
C ASP A 42 0.62 -4.68 9.84
N ILE A 43 1.75 -4.46 9.16
CA ILE A 43 2.94 -3.77 9.66
C ILE A 43 2.75 -2.25 9.52
N ASP A 44 2.28 -1.79 8.37
CA ASP A 44 2.02 -0.37 8.08
C ASP A 44 0.91 0.21 8.98
N LYS A 45 -0.15 -0.56 9.26
CA LYS A 45 -1.15 -0.19 10.30
C LYS A 45 -0.51 0.02 11.67
N LYS A 46 0.47 -0.79 12.08
CA LYS A 46 1.18 -0.63 13.37
C LYS A 46 2.14 0.56 13.36
N ALA A 47 2.83 0.79 12.25
CA ALA A 47 3.68 1.96 12.06
C ALA A 47 2.86 3.25 12.16
N ARG A 48 1.76 3.37 11.40
CA ARG A 48 0.83 4.50 11.44
C ARG A 48 0.29 4.76 12.86
N ALA A 49 -0.10 3.72 13.59
CA ALA A 49 -0.57 3.84 14.97
C ALA A 49 0.48 4.42 15.94
N LYS A 50 1.78 4.26 15.64
CA LYS A 50 2.88 4.90 16.38
C LYS A 50 3.34 6.24 15.80
N GLY A 51 2.68 6.75 14.76
CA GLY A 51 3.13 7.97 14.04
C GLY A 51 4.40 7.75 13.22
N ILE A 52 4.61 6.54 12.71
CA ILE A 52 5.73 6.17 11.82
C ILE A 52 5.20 6.06 10.38
N LYS A 53 5.90 6.68 9.43
CA LYS A 53 5.59 6.62 8.00
C LYS A 53 6.43 5.53 7.33
N MET A 54 5.78 4.48 6.81
CA MET A 54 6.47 3.47 5.99
C MET A 54 6.61 3.93 4.54
N VAL A 55 7.75 3.65 3.93
CA VAL A 55 8.05 3.91 2.51
C VAL A 55 8.69 2.67 1.89
N PRO A 56 7.91 1.65 1.52
CA PRO A 56 8.43 0.48 0.80
C PRO A 56 8.93 0.83 -0.61
N THR A 57 10.10 0.33 -0.99
CA THR A 57 10.63 0.50 -2.36
C THR A 57 10.02 -0.47 -3.38
N ASN A 58 9.37 -1.54 -2.93
CA ASN A 58 8.67 -2.51 -3.77
C ASN A 58 7.50 -3.13 -2.97
N LEU A 59 6.56 -3.82 -3.62
CA LEU A 59 5.41 -4.47 -2.96
C LEU A 59 5.33 -5.96 -3.33
N VAL A 60 5.68 -6.82 -2.38
CA VAL A 60 5.63 -8.29 -2.56
C VAL A 60 4.19 -8.78 -2.74
N GLY A 61 4.03 -9.87 -3.48
CA GLY A 61 2.74 -10.47 -3.85
C GLY A 61 2.21 -9.95 -5.19
N GLY A 62 2.20 -10.82 -6.19
CA GLY A 62 1.78 -10.51 -7.57
C GLY A 62 0.26 -10.41 -7.76
N GLY A 63 -0.37 -9.40 -7.16
CA GLY A 63 -1.69 -8.96 -7.59
C GLY A 63 -1.56 -8.07 -8.83
N LYS A 64 -2.44 -8.22 -9.84
CA LYS A 64 -2.53 -7.24 -10.93
C LYS A 64 -2.73 -5.85 -10.34
N ASN A 65 -1.99 -4.86 -10.84
CA ASN A 65 -2.21 -3.45 -10.54
C ASN A 65 -3.58 -3.05 -11.09
N SER A 66 -4.62 -3.23 -10.28
CA SER A 66 -5.96 -2.78 -10.60
C SER A 66 -6.02 -1.27 -10.45
N ASN A 67 -6.67 -0.59 -11.40
CA ASN A 67 -6.99 0.84 -11.32
C ASN A 67 -8.09 1.11 -10.26
N CYS A 68 -7.99 0.49 -9.08
CA CYS A 68 -9.01 0.51 -8.04
C CYS A 68 -8.98 1.78 -7.18
N ASP A 69 -7.86 2.50 -7.23
CA ASP A 69 -7.65 3.86 -6.75
C ASP A 69 -8.38 4.92 -7.58
N LYS A 70 -8.62 4.65 -8.87
CA LYS A 70 -9.34 5.57 -9.78
C LYS A 70 -10.87 5.53 -9.61
N PHE A 71 -11.38 4.71 -8.70
CA PHE A 71 -12.79 4.71 -8.32
C PHE A 71 -12.98 5.69 -7.17
N GLU A 72 -14.04 6.48 -7.24
CA GLU A 72 -14.42 7.38 -6.14
C GLU A 72 -14.98 6.51 -5.00
N ILE A 73 -14.19 6.34 -3.94
CA ILE A 73 -14.53 5.51 -2.78
C ILE A 73 -14.56 6.39 -1.54
N ASP A 74 -15.72 6.43 -0.91
CA ASP A 74 -15.92 6.98 0.41
C ASP A 74 -15.37 6.00 1.44
N GLU A 75 -14.23 6.32 2.04
CA GLU A 75 -13.62 5.46 3.03
C GLU A 75 -14.38 5.44 4.37
N LYS A 76 -15.09 6.52 4.71
CA LYS A 76 -15.87 6.66 5.97
C LYS A 76 -17.17 5.86 5.92
N GLU A 77 -17.94 6.04 4.86
CA GLU A 77 -19.19 5.29 4.62
C GLU A 77 -18.92 3.88 4.07
N HIS A 78 -17.66 3.60 3.71
CA HIS A 78 -17.23 2.40 2.99
C HIS A 78 -17.95 2.15 1.65
N LEU A 79 -18.50 3.21 1.02
CA LEU A 79 -19.26 3.12 -0.23
C LEU A 79 -18.43 3.53 -1.46
N VAL A 80 -18.75 2.93 -2.61
CA VAL A 80 -18.26 3.41 -3.90
C VAL A 80 -19.28 4.42 -4.44
N ARG A 81 -18.81 5.62 -4.77
CA ARG A 81 -19.63 6.73 -5.27
C ARG A 81 -19.63 6.81 -6.80
N GLY A 82 -18.51 6.47 -7.44
CA GLY A 82 -18.34 6.57 -8.89
C GLY A 82 -17.21 5.72 -9.46
N CYS A 83 -17.26 5.47 -10.77
CA CYS A 83 -16.17 4.88 -11.55
C CYS A 83 -15.33 5.98 -12.25
N PRO A 84 -14.13 5.68 -12.77
CA PRO A 84 -13.31 6.66 -13.49
C PRO A 84 -13.94 7.28 -14.75
N SER A 85 -15.03 6.70 -15.27
CA SER A 85 -15.84 7.27 -16.37
C SER A 85 -17.02 8.14 -15.87
N GLY A 86 -17.08 8.46 -14.57
CA GLY A 86 -18.12 9.33 -13.98
C GLY A 86 -19.47 8.65 -13.71
N HIS A 87 -19.64 7.35 -14.03
CA HIS A 87 -20.88 6.64 -13.76
C HIS A 87 -21.00 6.27 -12.28
N LYS A 88 -22.19 6.47 -11.70
CA LYS A 88 -22.54 6.05 -10.34
C LYS A 88 -23.00 4.59 -10.32
N PRO A 89 -22.71 3.81 -9.27
CA PRO A 89 -23.22 2.46 -9.16
C PRO A 89 -24.71 2.43 -8.79
N ILE A 90 -25.42 1.44 -9.33
CA ILE A 90 -26.84 1.15 -9.02
C ILE A 90 -27.00 0.79 -7.54
N THR A 91 -26.06 0.02 -7.00
CA THR A 91 -25.99 -0.28 -5.58
C THR A 91 -24.54 -0.30 -5.12
N SER A 92 -24.28 0.25 -3.93
CA SER A 92 -23.02 0.09 -3.20
C SER A 92 -23.32 -0.53 -1.84
N LYS A 93 -22.55 -1.54 -1.44
CA LYS A 93 -22.67 -2.22 -0.14
C LYS A 93 -21.30 -2.58 0.41
N PHE A 94 -21.04 -2.21 1.66
CA PHE A 94 -19.91 -2.73 2.41
C PHE A 94 -20.28 -4.07 3.06
N LYS A 95 -19.36 -5.05 3.06
CA LYS A 95 -19.36 -6.13 4.03
C LYS A 95 -18.20 -5.89 4.99
N GLU A 96 -18.54 -5.62 6.24
CA GLU A 96 -17.59 -5.39 7.33
C GLU A 96 -16.56 -6.54 7.45
N GLY A 97 -15.32 -6.19 7.77
CA GLY A 97 -14.19 -7.11 7.80
C GLY A 97 -13.87 -7.80 6.46
N SER A 98 -14.40 -7.32 5.34
CA SER A 98 -14.39 -8.07 4.08
C SER A 98 -14.10 -7.21 2.85
N TYR A 99 -15.11 -6.58 2.25
CA TYR A 99 -14.98 -5.97 0.92
C TYR A 99 -16.13 -5.01 0.61
N ARG A 100 -15.78 -3.91 -0.07
CA ARG A 100 -16.73 -2.98 -0.68
C ARG A 100 -17.20 -3.61 -2.00
N ARG A 101 -18.51 -3.60 -2.25
CA ARG A 101 -19.15 -4.04 -3.51
C ARG A 101 -19.89 -2.90 -4.15
N ALA A 102 -19.76 -2.74 -5.45
CA ALA A 102 -20.61 -1.85 -6.22
C ALA A 102 -21.07 -2.54 -7.51
N HIS A 103 -22.34 -2.40 -7.84
CA HIS A 103 -22.92 -2.90 -9.09
C HIS A 103 -23.16 -1.74 -10.05
N PHE A 104 -22.59 -1.83 -11.25
CA PHE A 104 -22.75 -0.87 -12.34
C PHE A 104 -23.65 -1.44 -13.43
N ASP A 105 -24.36 -0.57 -14.17
CA ASP A 105 -25.20 -0.98 -15.29
C ASP A 105 -24.35 -1.55 -16.44
N LYS A 106 -24.85 -2.58 -17.11
CA LYS A 106 -24.22 -3.12 -18.32
C LYS A 106 -24.09 -2.07 -19.42
N LYS A 107 -25.08 -1.19 -19.59
CA LYS A 107 -25.08 -0.11 -20.59
C LYS A 107 -23.88 0.83 -20.46
N HIS A 108 -23.33 1.00 -19.25
CA HIS A 108 -22.18 1.86 -19.00
C HIS A 108 -20.84 1.12 -19.07
N CYS A 109 -20.84 -0.21 -19.04
CA CYS A 109 -19.62 -1.02 -18.93
C CYS A 109 -19.32 -1.83 -20.19
N ASN A 110 -20.32 -2.18 -21.01
CA ASN A 110 -20.14 -2.90 -22.28
C ASN A 110 -19.24 -2.11 -23.23
N ASP A 111 -19.59 -0.84 -23.48
CA ASP A 111 -18.93 0.04 -24.46
C ASP A 111 -17.89 0.97 -23.81
N CYS A 112 -17.45 0.65 -22.59
CA CYS A 112 -16.51 1.49 -21.84
C CYS A 112 -15.08 1.38 -22.43
N PRO A 113 -14.43 2.48 -22.86
CA PRO A 113 -13.08 2.41 -23.42
C PRO A 113 -12.03 1.93 -22.40
N LEU A 114 -12.30 2.11 -21.11
CA LEU A 114 -11.43 1.65 -20.02
C LEU A 114 -11.64 0.16 -19.67
N ARG A 115 -12.56 -0.57 -20.34
CA ARG A 115 -12.99 -1.92 -19.97
C ARG A 115 -11.84 -2.91 -19.78
N LYS A 116 -10.79 -2.81 -20.63
CA LYS A 116 -9.58 -3.66 -20.62
C LYS A 116 -8.82 -3.59 -19.29
N ASP A 117 -8.71 -2.41 -18.71
CA ASP A 117 -7.95 -2.14 -17.47
C ASP A 117 -8.88 -1.86 -16.27
N CYS A 118 -10.19 -2.05 -16.46
CA CYS A 118 -11.22 -1.80 -15.45
C CYS A 118 -11.41 -3.05 -14.57
N PRO A 119 -11.25 -2.93 -13.23
CA PRO A 119 -11.34 -4.05 -12.28
C PRO A 119 -12.76 -4.62 -12.07
N VAL A 120 -13.74 -4.24 -12.89
CA VAL A 120 -15.11 -4.77 -12.82
C VAL A 120 -15.21 -6.17 -13.43
N ILE A 121 -15.91 -7.04 -12.71
CA ILE A 121 -16.19 -8.43 -13.10
C ILE A 121 -17.60 -8.48 -13.68
N GLU A 122 -17.77 -9.08 -14.85
CA GLU A 122 -19.11 -9.22 -15.43
C GLU A 122 -19.99 -10.16 -14.60
N GLN A 123 -21.28 -9.82 -14.46
CA GLN A 123 -22.32 -10.67 -13.87
C GLN A 123 -23.51 -10.75 -14.83
N LYS A 124 -24.45 -11.68 -14.58
CA LYS A 124 -25.63 -11.88 -15.45
C LYS A 124 -26.42 -10.58 -15.70
N LYS A 125 -26.61 -9.74 -14.67
CA LYS A 125 -27.46 -8.54 -14.72
C LYS A 125 -26.72 -7.20 -14.58
N SER A 126 -25.42 -7.19 -14.31
CA SER A 126 -24.64 -5.98 -13.99
C SER A 126 -23.14 -6.24 -14.08
N TYR A 127 -22.31 -5.22 -13.84
CA TYR A 127 -20.88 -5.38 -13.59
C TYR A 127 -20.58 -5.16 -12.11
N LEU A 128 -19.86 -6.09 -11.48
CA LEU A 128 -19.49 -6.04 -10.07
C LEU A 128 -18.06 -5.50 -9.92
N PHE A 129 -17.94 -4.33 -9.31
CA PHE A 129 -16.70 -3.89 -8.67
C PHE A 129 -16.63 -4.49 -7.26
N ARG A 130 -15.50 -5.10 -6.91
CA ARG A 130 -15.24 -5.63 -5.57
C ARG A 130 -13.81 -5.32 -5.16
N VAL A 131 -13.64 -4.62 -4.05
CA VAL A 131 -12.33 -4.25 -3.51
C VAL A 131 -12.28 -4.52 -2.01
N SER A 132 -11.25 -5.20 -1.54
CA SER A 132 -10.97 -5.32 -0.09
C SER A 132 -10.26 -4.07 0.40
N GLU A 133 -10.33 -3.78 1.69
CA GLU A 133 -9.59 -2.65 2.28
C GLU A 133 -8.07 -2.76 2.02
N LYS A 134 -7.49 -3.95 2.22
CA LYS A 134 -6.07 -4.22 1.92
C LYS A 134 -5.73 -4.01 0.44
N THR A 135 -6.67 -4.30 -0.47
CA THR A 135 -6.50 -4.05 -1.92
C THR A 135 -6.54 -2.56 -2.24
N LEU A 136 -7.47 -1.81 -1.62
CA LEU A 136 -7.60 -0.37 -1.82
C LEU A 136 -6.35 0.39 -1.39
N HIS A 137 -5.87 0.14 -0.15
CA HIS A 137 -4.64 0.76 0.35
C HIS A 137 -3.43 0.41 -0.54
N ARG A 138 -3.38 -0.83 -1.06
CA ARG A 138 -2.35 -1.23 -2.03
C ARG A 138 -2.45 -0.45 -3.35
N CYS A 139 -3.63 -0.29 -3.95
CA CYS A 139 -3.80 0.53 -5.17
C CYS A 139 -3.34 1.98 -4.92
N GLN A 140 -3.83 2.60 -3.83
CA GLN A 140 -3.43 3.96 -3.44
C GLN A 140 -1.92 4.09 -3.22
N LEU A 141 -1.29 3.08 -2.62
CA LEU A 141 0.16 3.05 -2.41
C LEU A 141 0.92 2.90 -3.74
N ILE A 142 0.48 2.05 -4.66
CA ILE A 142 1.07 1.94 -6.01
C ILE A 142 1.02 3.29 -6.74
N THR A 143 -0.13 3.98 -6.69
CA THR A 143 -0.28 5.30 -7.31
C THR A 143 0.61 6.35 -6.63
N LYS A 144 0.76 6.30 -5.29
CA LYS A 144 1.74 7.11 -4.56
C LYS A 144 3.19 6.78 -4.96
N MET A 145 3.54 5.50 -5.13
CA MET A 145 4.87 5.06 -5.59
C MET A 145 5.20 5.55 -7.01
N GLY A 146 4.17 5.81 -7.83
CA GLY A 146 4.31 6.42 -9.14
C GLY A 146 4.71 7.90 -9.13
N THR A 147 4.56 8.63 -8.01
CA THR A 147 4.86 10.07 -7.97
C THR A 147 6.37 10.35 -7.87
N PHE A 148 6.79 11.48 -8.44
CA PHE A 148 8.20 11.91 -8.39
C PHE A 148 8.72 12.05 -6.95
N GLU A 149 7.93 12.66 -6.06
CA GLU A 149 8.27 12.82 -4.63
C GLU A 149 8.55 11.47 -3.95
N TYR A 150 7.73 10.45 -4.25
CA TYR A 150 7.92 9.13 -3.69
C TYR A 150 9.16 8.46 -4.27
N GLN A 151 9.37 8.57 -5.59
CA GLN A 151 10.56 8.02 -6.23
C GLN A 151 11.85 8.64 -5.70
N GLU A 152 11.89 9.95 -5.48
CA GLU A 152 13.02 10.64 -4.83
C GLU A 152 13.25 10.15 -3.39
N LEU A 153 12.18 9.97 -2.62
CA LEU A 153 12.27 9.43 -1.27
C LEU A 153 12.72 7.96 -1.25
N ALA A 154 12.29 7.15 -2.22
CA ALA A 154 12.68 5.75 -2.39
C ALA A 154 14.14 5.60 -2.90
N ARG A 155 14.59 6.48 -3.80
CA ARG A 155 15.98 6.54 -4.30
C ARG A 155 16.98 6.81 -3.18
N LYS A 156 16.59 7.52 -2.11
CA LYS A 156 17.40 7.66 -0.90
C LYS A 156 17.74 6.30 -0.26
N ARG A 157 16.96 5.22 -0.50
CA ARG A 157 17.32 3.84 -0.10
C ARG A 157 18.34 3.17 -1.03
N ALA A 158 18.40 3.56 -2.31
CA ALA A 158 19.44 3.05 -3.20
C ALA A 158 20.82 3.63 -2.82
N TYR A 159 20.84 4.90 -2.40
CA TYR A 159 22.05 5.57 -1.91
C TYR A 159 22.39 5.22 -0.45
N PHE A 160 21.37 5.00 0.42
CA PHE A 160 21.52 4.41 1.75
C PHE A 160 20.76 3.11 1.86
N ARG A 161 21.47 1.98 1.81
CA ARG A 161 20.93 0.60 1.69
C ARG A 161 19.70 0.33 2.60
N TYR A 162 19.61 1.00 3.76
CA TYR A 162 18.37 1.34 4.48
C TYR A 162 18.45 2.79 5.03
N SER A 163 17.34 3.39 5.50
CA SER A 163 17.35 4.66 6.27
C SER A 163 16.00 4.98 6.93
N VAL A 164 16.02 5.67 8.08
CA VAL A 164 14.86 5.91 8.93
C VAL A 164 14.80 7.38 9.39
N PHE A 165 14.16 8.28 8.63
CA PHE A 165 14.27 9.73 8.84
C PHE A 165 13.33 10.31 9.91
N LYS A 166 13.85 10.94 10.96
CA LYS A 166 13.08 11.84 11.84
C LYS A 166 12.96 13.25 11.25
N GLY A 167 11.82 13.89 11.50
CA GLY A 167 11.60 15.31 11.20
C GLY A 167 12.30 16.21 12.22
N HIS A 168 13.10 17.16 11.72
CA HIS A 168 13.99 18.09 12.43
C HIS A 168 15.19 17.46 13.14
N THR A 169 16.38 17.82 12.61
CA THR A 169 17.75 17.43 13.01
C THR A 169 18.05 15.93 13.01
N GLU A 170 19.19 15.60 12.41
CA GLU A 170 19.67 14.26 12.07
C GLU A 170 19.45 13.18 13.15
N LEU A 171 18.71 12.13 12.82
CA LEU A 171 18.82 10.80 13.43
C LEU A 171 18.20 9.79 12.45
N ASN A 172 19.01 8.85 11.96
CA ASN A 172 18.65 7.88 10.93
C ASN A 172 19.09 6.46 11.30
N LEU A 173 18.22 5.71 11.96
CA LEU A 173 18.43 4.29 12.27
C LEU A 173 18.56 3.45 10.98
N LEU A 174 19.46 2.45 10.97
CA LEU A 174 19.96 1.88 9.69
C LEU A 174 20.40 0.41 9.80
N LEU A 175 19.44 -0.51 9.66
CA LEU A 175 19.59 -1.95 9.93
C LEU A 175 20.06 -2.81 8.72
N LYS A 176 20.64 -3.98 9.04
CA LYS A 176 21.56 -4.82 8.22
C LYS A 176 21.71 -6.20 8.92
N LEU A 177 21.85 -7.40 8.31
CA LEU A 177 21.87 -7.95 6.94
C LEU A 177 21.23 -9.39 6.99
N ASN A 178 21.21 -10.32 6.02
CA ASN A 178 21.70 -10.44 4.63
C ASN A 178 20.91 -11.55 3.86
N ILE A 179 20.90 -11.54 2.52
CA ILE A 179 20.80 -12.78 1.70
C ILE A 179 21.82 -12.70 0.56
N LEU A 180 22.87 -13.53 0.66
CA LEU A 180 23.71 -14.09 -0.40
C LEU A 180 24.83 -14.91 0.29
N VAL A 181 24.58 -16.21 0.39
CA VAL A 181 25.55 -17.29 0.20
C VAL A 181 24.97 -18.13 -0.94
#